data_AF-A0A7X9IKD7-F1
#
_entry.id   AF-A0A7X9IKD7-F1
#
_cell.length_a   1.000
_cell.length_b   1.000
_cell.length_c   1.000
_cell.angle_alpha   90.00
_cell.angle_beta   90.00
_cell.angle_gamma   90.00
#
_symmetry.space_group_name_H-M   'P 1'
#
loop_
_entity.id
_entity.type
_entity.pdbx_description
1 polymer ?
#
loop_
_entity_poly.entity_id
_entity_poly.type
_entity_poly.pdbx_seq_one_letter_code
_entity_poly.pdbx_strand_id
1 'polypeptide(L)'
;MSLLVKGNTSGLASSELRRVEKFSRRKISANDIISFELARELYEVSLSIRRQIALLISREGQIEEIIVGTKNMFYLPDLGRYRLGKGRLRRLRLVYADLSSRFGEAHISKDVYTDLEKLRLDAVVSVKEEKNRVLMTFAHIIPKGIGSSESVRTEKVSDLAQFSLDFRQLIESLEEELADQAHRSVAGGALLVGVYSREIRDPESRILELRSLAETAGVEVAGEIIQRRVPDPKTLLGKGKLEEILIQCIRDDVDLLIFDGELRPSQWRVITNSTDLKVIDRSMLILDIFAQRAQSNEGR
;
A
#
# COMPACT_ATOMS: atom_id res chain seq x y z
N MET A 1 -23.74 3.18 6.51
CA MET A 1 -23.81 2.79 5.08
C MET A 1 -23.59 1.29 5.03
N SER A 2 -24.51 0.53 4.42
CA SER A 2 -24.32 -0.92 4.23
C SER A 2 -23.09 -1.14 3.35
N LEU A 3 -22.09 -1.85 3.86
CA LEU A 3 -21.00 -2.36 3.04
C LEU A 3 -21.60 -3.11 1.85
N LEU A 4 -21.25 -2.67 0.65
CA LEU A 4 -21.78 -3.24 -0.60
C LEU A 4 -21.11 -4.60 -0.81
N VAL A 5 -21.84 -5.68 -0.57
CA VAL A 5 -21.47 -6.99 -1.11
C VAL A 5 -21.51 -6.89 -2.63
N LYS A 6 -20.37 -7.09 -3.28
CA LYS A 6 -20.21 -6.99 -4.74
C LYS A 6 -20.04 -8.37 -5.37
N GLY A 7 -20.14 -8.41 -6.69
CA GLY A 7 -19.90 -9.61 -7.49
C GLY A 7 -21.14 -10.48 -7.69
N ASN A 8 -20.92 -11.78 -7.84
CA ASN A 8 -21.95 -12.74 -8.19
C ASN A 8 -22.78 -13.12 -6.95
N THR A 9 -23.84 -12.35 -6.68
CA THR A 9 -24.83 -12.62 -5.62
C THR A 9 -26.13 -13.22 -6.15
N SER A 10 -26.31 -13.24 -7.48
CA SER A 10 -27.52 -13.76 -8.13
C SER A 10 -27.75 -15.24 -7.78
N GLY A 11 -28.97 -15.57 -7.35
CA GLY A 11 -29.37 -16.92 -6.98
C GLY A 11 -29.03 -17.35 -5.54
N LEU A 12 -28.44 -16.47 -4.72
CA LEU A 12 -28.27 -16.73 -3.29
C LEU A 12 -29.60 -16.55 -2.55
N ALA A 13 -29.92 -17.44 -1.62
CA ALA A 13 -31.04 -17.26 -0.71
C ALA A 13 -30.79 -16.08 0.24
N SER A 14 -31.85 -15.43 0.72
CA SER A 14 -31.71 -14.28 1.64
C SER A 14 -30.95 -14.62 2.93
N SER A 15 -31.05 -15.88 3.40
CA SER A 15 -30.28 -16.36 4.55
C SER A 15 -28.79 -16.48 4.27
N GLU A 16 -28.41 -16.90 3.05
CA GLU A 16 -27.03 -17.00 2.60
C GLU A 16 -26.41 -15.61 2.45
N LEU A 17 -27.13 -14.68 1.80
CA LEU A 17 -26.68 -13.30 1.63
C LEU A 17 -26.43 -12.62 2.98
N ARG A 18 -27.34 -12.80 3.95
CA ARG A 18 -27.16 -12.29 5.32
C ARG A 18 -25.93 -12.86 6.01
N ARG A 19 -25.53 -14.12 5.72
CA ARG A 19 -24.29 -14.70 6.28
C ARG A 19 -23.06 -14.02 5.68
N VAL A 20 -23.06 -13.74 4.37
CA VAL A 20 -21.99 -12.97 3.70
C VAL A 20 -21.90 -11.55 4.26
N GLU A 21 -23.03 -10.86 4.40
CA GLU A 21 -23.08 -9.49 4.93
C GLU A 21 -22.54 -9.37 6.35
N LYS A 22 -22.59 -10.44 7.17
CA LYS A 22 -22.05 -10.42 8.54
C LYS A 22 -20.54 -10.17 8.58
N PHE A 23 -19.80 -10.50 7.53
CA PHE A 23 -18.36 -10.20 7.47
C PHE A 23 -18.10 -8.70 7.61
N SER A 24 -19.01 -7.82 7.16
CA SER A 24 -18.87 -6.36 7.28
C SER A 24 -18.68 -5.85 8.72
N ARG A 25 -19.07 -6.64 9.72
CA ARG A 25 -18.99 -6.29 11.14
C ARG A 25 -17.74 -6.84 11.82
N ARG A 26 -16.98 -7.69 11.12
CA ARG A 26 -15.75 -8.29 11.63
C ARG A 26 -14.65 -7.23 11.60
N LYS A 27 -13.80 -7.27 12.62
CA LYS A 27 -12.58 -6.46 12.71
C LYS A 27 -11.43 -7.41 12.97
N ILE A 28 -10.29 -7.10 12.39
CA ILE A 28 -9.05 -7.84 12.59
C ILE A 28 -8.08 -6.92 13.32
N SER A 29 -7.18 -7.49 14.12
CA SER A 29 -6.03 -6.75 14.61
C SER A 29 -5.21 -6.22 13.44
N ALA A 30 -4.67 -5.02 13.56
CA ALA A 30 -3.76 -4.47 12.55
C ALA A 30 -2.45 -5.27 12.43
N ASN A 31 -2.08 -6.00 13.49
CA ASN A 31 -0.86 -6.80 13.51
C ASN A 31 -1.08 -8.23 12.98
N ASP A 32 -2.34 -8.67 12.83
CA ASP A 32 -2.64 -9.99 12.30
C ASP A 32 -2.89 -9.90 10.80
N ILE A 33 -2.40 -10.88 10.04
CA ILE A 33 -2.74 -11.04 8.63
C ILE A 33 -4.22 -11.43 8.44
N ILE A 34 -4.70 -12.37 9.26
CA ILE A 34 -6.11 -12.73 9.46
C ILE A 34 -6.24 -13.52 10.77
N SER A 35 -7.33 -13.32 11.52
CA SER A 35 -7.64 -14.14 12.70
C SER A 35 -8.12 -15.54 12.30
N PHE A 36 -7.82 -16.56 13.09
CA PHE A 36 -8.28 -17.93 12.88
C PHE A 36 -9.80 -18.04 12.69
N GLU A 37 -10.59 -17.35 13.52
CA GLU A 37 -12.05 -17.39 13.50
C GLU A 37 -12.61 -16.85 12.19
N LEU A 38 -12.07 -15.72 11.71
CA LEU A 38 -12.48 -15.13 10.44
C LEU A 38 -12.10 -16.01 9.25
N ALA A 39 -10.89 -16.57 9.24
CA ALA A 39 -10.43 -17.43 8.16
C ALA A 39 -11.30 -18.70 8.04
N ARG A 40 -11.61 -19.32 9.19
CA ARG A 40 -12.51 -20.47 9.29
C ARG A 40 -13.92 -20.12 8.80
N GLU A 41 -14.52 -19.06 9.35
CA GLU A 41 -15.88 -18.63 8.98
C GLU A 41 -15.96 -18.28 7.49
N LEU A 42 -14.95 -17.61 6.94
CA LEU A 42 -14.85 -17.27 5.53
C LEU A 42 -14.91 -18.51 4.63
N TYR A 43 -14.11 -19.53 4.96
CA TYR A 43 -14.10 -20.79 4.21
C TYR A 43 -15.42 -21.56 4.35
N GLU A 44 -15.94 -21.72 5.57
CA GLU A 44 -17.19 -22.43 5.84
C GLU A 44 -18.38 -21.80 5.10
N VAL A 45 -18.52 -20.47 5.14
CA VAL A 45 -19.58 -19.76 4.42
C VAL A 45 -19.40 -19.95 2.92
N SER A 46 -18.19 -19.73 2.39
CA SER A 46 -17.88 -19.89 0.95
C SER A 46 -18.21 -21.29 0.43
N LEU A 47 -17.83 -22.32 1.20
CA LEU A 47 -18.10 -23.72 0.86
C LEU A 47 -19.61 -24.01 0.85
N SER A 48 -20.35 -23.49 1.83
CA SER A 48 -21.80 -23.71 1.93
C SER A 48 -22.58 -23.10 0.77
N ILE A 49 -22.20 -21.89 0.32
CA ILE A 49 -22.84 -21.21 -0.81
C ILE A 49 -22.23 -21.59 -2.17
N ARG A 50 -21.17 -22.42 -2.16
CA ARG A 50 -20.39 -22.88 -3.32
C ARG A 50 -19.85 -21.74 -4.19
N ARG A 51 -19.41 -20.65 -3.55
CA ARG A 51 -18.82 -19.47 -4.18
C ARG A 51 -17.65 -19.01 -3.36
N GLN A 52 -16.56 -18.61 -4.01
CA GLN A 52 -15.47 -17.96 -3.31
C GLN A 52 -15.96 -16.63 -2.76
N ILE A 53 -15.66 -16.36 -1.51
CA ILE A 53 -15.81 -15.04 -0.92
C ILE A 53 -14.40 -14.49 -0.72
N ALA A 54 -14.21 -13.26 -1.16
CA ALA A 54 -13.01 -12.47 -0.98
C ALA A 54 -13.33 -11.22 -0.15
N LEU A 55 -12.39 -10.84 0.71
CA LEU A 55 -12.45 -9.69 1.60
C LEU A 55 -11.27 -8.78 1.27
N LEU A 56 -11.55 -7.50 1.00
CA LEU A 56 -10.53 -6.47 0.99
C LEU A 56 -10.48 -5.84 2.39
N ILE A 57 -9.30 -5.89 3.00
CA ILE A 57 -9.09 -5.51 4.40
C ILE A 57 -8.04 -4.41 4.47
N SER A 58 -8.36 -3.32 5.17
CA SER A 58 -7.43 -2.21 5.41
C SER A 58 -6.37 -2.57 6.45
N ARG A 59 -5.30 -1.76 6.55
CA ARG A 59 -4.26 -1.91 7.60
C ARG A 59 -4.81 -1.72 9.01
N GLU A 60 -5.89 -0.96 9.16
CA GLU A 60 -6.62 -0.77 10.42
C GLU A 60 -7.55 -1.95 10.74
N GLY A 61 -7.53 -3.01 9.92
CA GLY A 61 -8.29 -4.24 10.10
C GLY A 61 -9.78 -4.09 9.83
N GLN A 62 -10.18 -3.06 9.07
CA GLN A 62 -11.55 -2.90 8.60
C GLN A 62 -11.75 -3.67 7.29
N ILE A 63 -12.91 -4.30 7.13
CA ILE A 63 -13.30 -4.91 5.85
C ILE A 63 -13.93 -3.81 5.00
N GLU A 64 -13.20 -3.39 3.96
CA GLU A 64 -13.60 -2.32 3.05
C GLU A 64 -14.56 -2.82 1.98
N GLU A 65 -14.38 -4.05 1.51
CA GLU A 65 -15.26 -4.68 0.53
C GLU A 65 -15.38 -6.19 0.73
N ILE A 66 -16.57 -6.71 0.39
CA ILE A 66 -16.86 -8.14 0.35
C ILE A 66 -17.23 -8.49 -1.09
N ILE A 67 -16.52 -9.44 -1.68
CA ILE A 67 -16.64 -9.81 -3.08
C ILE A 67 -17.06 -11.27 -3.13
N VAL A 68 -18.20 -11.53 -3.76
CA VAL A 68 -18.67 -12.89 -4.01
C VAL A 68 -18.33 -13.27 -5.45
N GLY A 69 -17.57 -14.35 -5.61
CA GLY A 69 -17.18 -14.89 -6.89
C GLY A 69 -18.09 -16.00 -7.40
N THR A 70 -17.57 -16.71 -8.37
CA THR A 70 -18.00 -18.07 -8.72
C THR A 70 -17.27 -19.08 -7.81
N LYS A 71 -17.37 -20.38 -8.11
CA LYS A 71 -16.58 -21.39 -7.41
C LYS A 71 -15.07 -21.28 -7.68
N ASN A 72 -14.67 -20.76 -8.85
CA ASN A 72 -13.30 -20.88 -9.34
C ASN A 72 -12.57 -19.54 -9.45
N MET A 73 -13.31 -18.43 -9.44
CA MET A 73 -12.77 -17.10 -9.66
C MET A 73 -13.71 -16.03 -9.10
N PHE A 74 -13.14 -14.88 -8.78
CA PHE A 74 -13.84 -13.64 -8.44
C PHE A 74 -13.18 -12.48 -9.20
N TYR A 75 -13.85 -11.33 -9.26
CA TYR A 75 -13.30 -10.13 -9.87
C TYR A 75 -13.13 -9.06 -8.81
N LEU A 76 -11.92 -8.51 -8.71
CA LEU A 76 -11.69 -7.33 -7.88
C LEU A 76 -12.36 -6.11 -8.52
N PRO A 77 -12.92 -5.19 -7.70
CA PRO A 77 -13.41 -3.91 -8.19
C PRO A 77 -12.26 -3.11 -8.83
N ASP A 78 -12.60 -2.13 -9.68
CA ASP A 78 -11.63 -1.08 -10.00
C ASP A 78 -11.36 -0.27 -8.73
N LEU A 79 -10.18 -0.47 -8.14
CA LEU A 79 -9.77 0.26 -6.95
C LEU A 79 -9.36 1.70 -7.29
N GLY A 80 -9.35 2.08 -8.57
CA GLY A 80 -8.91 3.37 -9.09
C GLY A 80 -7.42 3.36 -9.47
N ARG A 81 -7.08 4.09 -10.53
CA ARG A 81 -5.69 4.27 -11.00
C ARG A 81 -4.92 5.36 -10.25
N TYR A 82 -5.20 5.60 -8.97
CA TYR A 82 -4.29 6.44 -8.20
C TYR A 82 -2.92 5.78 -8.27
N ARG A 83 -1.99 6.51 -8.90
CA ARG A 83 -0.64 6.07 -9.20
C ARG A 83 0.04 5.93 -7.85
N LEU A 84 0.08 4.70 -7.34
CA LEU A 84 0.84 4.38 -6.13
C LEU A 84 2.28 4.84 -6.41
N GLY A 85 2.83 5.72 -5.58
CA GLY A 85 4.23 6.13 -5.72
C GLY A 85 5.11 4.90 -5.78
N LYS A 86 6.16 4.94 -6.61
CA LYS A 86 7.14 3.85 -6.70
C LYS A 86 7.67 3.60 -5.28
N GLY A 87 7.32 2.46 -4.70
CA GLY A 87 7.64 2.14 -3.30
C GLY A 87 6.42 1.84 -2.41
N ARG A 88 5.27 2.50 -2.59
CA ARG A 88 4.09 2.33 -1.70
C ARG A 88 3.18 1.16 -2.05
N LEU A 89 2.69 0.43 -1.06
CA LEU A 89 1.67 -0.59 -1.26
C LEU A 89 0.27 0.01 -1.10
N ARG A 90 -0.76 -0.71 -1.57
CA ARG A 90 -2.14 -0.23 -1.66
C ARG A 90 -2.83 -0.05 -0.31
N ARG A 91 -2.19 -0.46 0.78
CA ARG A 91 -2.75 -0.45 2.14
C ARG A 91 -3.97 -1.36 2.29
N LEU A 92 -4.11 -2.31 1.37
CA LEU A 92 -5.19 -3.28 1.31
C LEU A 92 -4.57 -4.66 1.17
N ARG A 93 -5.03 -5.60 1.99
CA ARG A 93 -4.78 -7.02 1.80
C ARG A 93 -6.06 -7.71 1.33
N LEU A 94 -5.89 -8.65 0.41
CA LEU A 94 -6.98 -9.48 -0.11
C LEU A 94 -6.96 -10.83 0.59
N VAL A 95 -8.06 -11.22 1.23
CA VAL A 95 -8.19 -12.55 1.83
C VAL A 95 -9.39 -13.27 1.25
N TYR A 96 -9.21 -14.50 0.78
CA TYR A 96 -10.30 -15.23 0.13
C TYR A 96 -10.27 -16.73 0.42
N ALA A 97 -11.43 -17.37 0.30
CA ALA A 97 -11.58 -18.81 0.45
C ALA A 97 -11.20 -19.55 -0.85
N ASP A 98 -10.25 -20.47 -0.76
CA ASP A 98 -9.85 -21.33 -1.87
C ASP A 98 -10.73 -22.58 -1.96
N LEU A 99 -11.56 -22.65 -2.99
CA LEU A 99 -12.46 -23.77 -3.27
C LEU A 99 -11.95 -24.66 -4.44
N SER A 100 -10.73 -24.43 -4.93
CA SER A 100 -10.18 -25.10 -6.11
C SER A 100 -9.96 -26.60 -5.90
N SER A 101 -9.53 -27.00 -4.70
CA SER A 101 -9.34 -28.40 -4.29
C SER A 101 -9.90 -28.63 -2.90
N ARG A 102 -10.44 -29.82 -2.64
CA ARG A 102 -10.89 -30.24 -1.31
C ARG A 102 -9.77 -30.73 -0.39
N PHE A 103 -8.63 -31.13 -0.97
CA PHE A 103 -7.52 -31.75 -0.24
C PHE A 103 -6.22 -31.03 -0.52
N GLY A 104 -5.29 -31.08 0.43
CA GLY A 104 -3.99 -30.44 0.30
C GLY A 104 -4.03 -28.95 0.60
N GLU A 105 -2.95 -28.27 0.24
CA GLU A 105 -2.65 -26.90 0.63
C GLU A 105 -3.68 -25.89 0.07
N ALA A 106 -3.74 -24.71 0.70
CA ALA A 106 -4.40 -23.56 0.13
C ALA A 106 -3.61 -23.07 -1.10
N HIS A 107 -4.29 -22.66 -2.16
CA HIS A 107 -3.67 -22.24 -3.41
C HIS A 107 -4.00 -20.78 -3.74
N ILE A 108 -2.99 -20.07 -4.25
CA ILE A 108 -3.14 -18.76 -4.89
C ILE A 108 -3.09 -18.93 -6.41
N SER A 109 -4.18 -18.57 -7.08
CA SER A 109 -4.27 -18.66 -8.54
C SER A 109 -3.44 -17.57 -9.22
N LYS A 110 -3.02 -17.82 -10.46
CA LYS A 110 -2.11 -16.94 -11.22
C LYS A 110 -2.66 -15.53 -11.46
N ASP A 111 -3.98 -15.43 -11.65
CA ASP A 111 -4.71 -14.16 -11.76
C ASP A 111 -4.61 -13.35 -10.45
N VAL A 112 -4.74 -14.00 -9.29
CA VAL A 112 -4.61 -13.32 -7.99
C VAL A 112 -3.17 -12.83 -7.75
N TYR A 113 -2.15 -13.59 -8.18
CA TYR A 113 -0.76 -13.07 -8.17
C TYR A 113 -0.60 -11.86 -9.10
N THR A 114 -1.23 -11.89 -10.26
CA THR A 114 -1.21 -10.77 -11.20
C THR A 114 -1.86 -9.53 -10.59
N ASP A 115 -2.96 -9.72 -9.86
CA ASP A 115 -3.65 -8.64 -9.14
C ASP A 115 -2.82 -8.11 -7.97
N LEU A 116 -2.15 -8.98 -7.19
CA LEU A 116 -1.20 -8.57 -6.15
C LEU A 116 -0.20 -7.56 -6.72
N GLU A 117 0.45 -7.91 -7.83
CA GLU A 117 1.49 -7.06 -8.43
C GLU A 117 0.92 -5.80 -9.07
N LYS A 118 -0.15 -5.91 -9.88
CA LYS A 118 -0.72 -4.77 -10.62
C LYS A 118 -1.38 -3.75 -9.70
N LEU A 119 -2.07 -4.21 -8.67
CA LEU A 119 -2.74 -3.35 -7.70
C LEU A 119 -1.82 -3.00 -6.53
N ARG A 120 -0.62 -3.61 -6.47
CA ARG A 120 0.35 -3.52 -5.37
C ARG A 120 -0.28 -3.70 -4.00
N LEU A 121 -1.12 -4.72 -3.85
CA LEU A 121 -1.73 -5.05 -2.56
C LEU A 121 -0.65 -5.31 -1.51
N ASP A 122 -0.97 -5.03 -0.24
CA ASP A 122 -0.08 -5.33 0.89
C ASP A 122 0.22 -6.84 0.94
N ALA A 123 -0.82 -7.65 0.75
CA ALA A 123 -0.71 -9.10 0.62
C ALA A 123 -1.96 -9.70 -0.06
N VAL A 124 -1.82 -10.91 -0.60
CA VAL A 124 -2.93 -11.80 -0.95
C VAL A 124 -2.88 -13.04 -0.08
N VAL A 125 -4.03 -13.49 0.41
CA VAL A 125 -4.16 -14.59 1.37
C VAL A 125 -5.26 -15.52 0.90
N SER A 126 -4.90 -16.78 0.69
CA SER A 126 -5.81 -17.87 0.40
C SER A 126 -5.98 -18.71 1.66
N VAL A 127 -7.23 -19.00 2.03
CA VAL A 127 -7.55 -19.83 3.20
C VAL A 127 -8.39 -21.04 2.82
N LYS A 128 -8.17 -22.14 3.53
CA LYS A 128 -8.86 -23.41 3.36
C LYS A 128 -8.96 -24.15 4.69
N GLU A 129 -10.03 -24.91 4.90
CA GLU A 129 -10.13 -25.81 6.05
C GLU A 129 -9.99 -27.28 5.63
N GLU A 130 -9.11 -28.02 6.32
CA GLU A 130 -8.96 -29.46 6.18
C GLU A 130 -8.79 -30.10 7.57
N LYS A 131 -9.60 -31.12 7.89
CA LYS A 131 -9.53 -31.88 9.15
C LYS A 131 -9.49 -30.99 10.41
N ASN A 132 -10.35 -29.96 10.46
CA ASN A 132 -10.45 -28.98 11.55
C ASN A 132 -9.18 -28.12 11.77
N ARG A 133 -8.32 -28.03 10.75
CA ARG A 133 -7.22 -27.06 10.67
C ARG A 133 -7.50 -26.07 9.56
N VAL A 134 -7.13 -24.82 9.79
CA VAL A 134 -7.17 -23.79 8.75
C VAL A 134 -5.78 -23.70 8.14
N LEU A 135 -5.68 -24.08 6.88
CA LEU A 135 -4.51 -23.92 6.04
C LEU A 135 -4.58 -22.55 5.39
N MET A 136 -3.42 -21.92 5.23
CA MET A 136 -3.28 -20.63 4.60
C MET A 136 -2.11 -20.65 3.63
N THR A 137 -2.23 -19.92 2.54
CA THR A 137 -1.09 -19.50 1.73
C THR A 137 -1.19 -18.01 1.56
N PHE A 138 -0.12 -17.28 1.86
CA PHE A 138 -0.09 -15.85 1.65
C PHE A 138 1.12 -15.46 0.81
N ALA A 139 0.95 -14.39 0.04
CA ALA A 139 2.01 -13.83 -0.78
C ALA A 139 2.03 -12.31 -0.68
N HIS A 140 3.22 -11.75 -0.77
CA HIS A 140 3.46 -10.31 -0.76
C HIS A 140 4.55 -9.96 -1.77
N ILE A 141 4.55 -8.70 -2.20
CA ILE A 141 5.59 -8.18 -3.11
C ILE A 141 6.91 -8.11 -2.35
N ILE A 142 8.01 -8.40 -3.04
CA ILE A 142 9.37 -8.16 -2.57
C ILE A 142 10.11 -7.20 -3.51
N PRO A 143 11.07 -6.42 -3.00
CA PRO A 143 11.98 -5.64 -3.82
C PRO A 143 12.69 -6.55 -4.84
N LYS A 144 12.76 -6.14 -6.11
CA LYS A 144 13.47 -6.92 -7.13
C LYS A 144 14.96 -6.78 -6.90
N GLY A 145 15.62 -7.86 -6.48
CA GLY A 145 17.08 -7.93 -6.45
C GLY A 145 17.68 -7.79 -7.86
N ILE A 146 18.89 -7.24 -7.94
CA ILE A 146 19.62 -7.16 -9.21
C ILE A 146 19.80 -8.58 -9.77
N GLY A 147 19.21 -8.86 -10.94
CA GLY A 147 19.28 -10.18 -11.60
C GLY A 147 18.23 -11.20 -11.15
N SER A 148 17.34 -10.87 -10.20
CA SER A 148 16.21 -11.74 -9.84
C SER A 148 14.97 -11.39 -10.68
N SER A 149 14.31 -12.43 -11.21
CA SER A 149 12.99 -12.29 -11.84
C SER A 149 11.84 -12.40 -10.84
N GLU A 150 12.11 -12.81 -9.59
CA GLU A 150 11.09 -12.95 -8.55
C GLU A 150 10.77 -11.59 -7.92
N SER A 151 9.48 -11.22 -7.98
CA SER A 151 8.90 -10.01 -7.39
C SER A 151 7.90 -10.32 -6.27
N VAL A 152 7.68 -11.59 -5.97
CA VAL A 152 6.69 -12.04 -4.99
C VAL A 152 7.29 -13.15 -4.14
N ARG A 153 7.13 -13.03 -2.82
CA ARG A 153 7.40 -14.11 -1.86
C ARG A 153 6.08 -14.77 -1.48
N THR A 154 6.10 -16.09 -1.36
CA THR A 154 4.93 -16.89 -0.97
C THR A 154 5.28 -17.80 0.21
N GLU A 155 4.41 -17.83 1.20
CA GLU A 155 4.53 -18.69 2.37
C GLU A 155 3.29 -19.56 2.52
N LYS A 156 3.52 -20.81 2.89
CA LYS A 156 2.47 -21.81 3.09
C LYS A 156 2.41 -22.19 4.56
N VAL A 157 1.22 -22.14 5.12
CA VAL A 157 0.94 -22.39 6.53
C VAL A 157 -0.05 -23.55 6.63
N SER A 158 0.37 -24.64 7.26
CA SER A 158 -0.44 -25.85 7.42
C SER A 158 -1.39 -25.81 8.62
N ASP A 159 -1.16 -24.90 9.56
CA ASP A 159 -2.03 -24.67 10.71
C ASP A 159 -1.95 -23.19 11.16
N LEU A 160 -2.95 -22.40 10.75
CA LEU A 160 -3.04 -20.97 11.09
C LEU A 160 -3.12 -20.72 12.60
N ALA A 161 -3.64 -21.67 13.40
CA ALA A 161 -3.74 -21.50 14.85
C ALA A 161 -2.37 -21.46 15.54
N GLN A 162 -1.32 -21.99 14.89
CA GLN A 162 0.06 -22.01 15.39
C GLN A 162 0.95 -20.97 14.71
N PHE A 163 0.41 -20.21 13.77
CA PHE A 163 1.14 -19.23 12.99
C PHE A 163 1.19 -17.89 13.74
N SER A 164 2.39 -17.29 13.78
CA SER A 164 2.62 -15.99 14.39
C SER A 164 3.48 -15.13 13.45
N LEU A 165 2.95 -13.95 13.12
CA LEU A 165 3.59 -12.95 12.27
C LEU A 165 3.07 -11.58 12.70
N ASP A 166 3.96 -10.62 12.93
CA ASP A 166 3.56 -9.22 13.02
C ASP A 166 3.41 -8.65 11.60
N PHE A 167 2.19 -8.70 11.08
CA PHE A 167 1.86 -8.25 9.74
C PHE A 167 2.14 -6.76 9.55
N ARG A 168 1.96 -5.93 10.59
CA ARG A 168 2.24 -4.50 10.50
C ARG A 168 3.74 -4.29 10.28
N GLN A 169 4.56 -4.93 11.10
CA GLN A 169 6.02 -4.81 10.99
C GLN A 169 6.52 -5.30 9.62
N LEU A 170 5.97 -6.41 9.11
CA LEU A 170 6.30 -6.92 7.78
C LEU A 170 6.02 -5.88 6.67
N ILE A 171 4.84 -5.26 6.69
CA ILE A 171 4.48 -4.29 5.65
C ILE A 171 5.29 -3.00 5.77
N GLU A 172 5.57 -2.53 6.99
CA GLU A 172 6.42 -1.37 7.23
C GLU A 172 7.83 -1.58 6.68
N SER A 173 8.47 -2.73 6.97
CA SER A 173 9.81 -3.03 6.44
C SER A 173 9.81 -3.19 4.92
N LEU A 174 8.79 -3.84 4.35
CA LEU A 174 8.68 -3.99 2.89
C LEU A 174 8.53 -2.65 2.18
N GLU A 175 7.73 -1.73 2.72
CA GLU A 175 7.58 -0.39 2.13
C GLU A 175 8.86 0.43 2.23
N GLU A 176 9.62 0.31 3.32
CA GLU A 176 10.95 0.92 3.44
C GLU A 176 11.90 0.41 2.36
N GLU A 177 12.03 -0.91 2.20
CA GLU A 177 12.89 -1.52 1.19
C GLU A 177 12.45 -1.17 -0.25
N LEU A 178 11.13 -1.18 -0.51
CA LEU A 178 10.57 -0.82 -1.82
C LEU A 178 10.76 0.68 -2.11
N ALA A 179 10.66 1.55 -1.10
CA ALA A 179 10.93 2.97 -1.25
C ALA A 179 12.40 3.26 -1.51
N ASP A 180 13.31 2.54 -0.86
CA ASP A 180 14.76 2.63 -1.11
C ASP A 180 15.13 2.20 -2.53
N GLN A 181 14.58 1.08 -3.00
CA GLN A 181 14.79 0.64 -4.37
C GLN A 181 14.23 1.63 -5.38
N ALA A 182 13.03 2.17 -5.13
CA ALA A 182 12.44 3.21 -5.98
C ALA A 182 13.29 4.48 -6.01
N HIS A 183 13.85 4.88 -4.87
CA HIS A 183 14.75 6.04 -4.77
C HIS A 183 16.03 5.85 -5.59
N ARG A 184 16.56 4.64 -5.70
CA ARG A 184 17.70 4.33 -6.57
C ARG A 184 17.33 4.23 -8.05
N SER A 185 16.03 4.08 -8.35
CA SER A 185 15.50 3.78 -9.69
C SER A 185 14.77 4.97 -10.32
N VAL A 186 15.02 6.22 -9.87
CA VAL A 186 14.25 7.43 -10.20
C VAL A 186 13.87 7.45 -11.68
N ALA A 187 12.60 7.19 -11.93
CA ALA A 187 11.96 7.29 -13.23
C ALA A 187 10.59 7.88 -12.93
N GLY A 188 10.55 9.20 -12.82
CA GLY A 188 9.49 9.98 -12.20
C GLY A 188 10.18 11.13 -11.48
N GLY A 189 9.96 12.35 -11.95
CA GLY A 189 10.67 13.51 -11.41
C GLY A 189 10.13 13.91 -10.04
N ALA A 190 10.85 14.80 -9.35
CA ALA A 190 10.44 15.41 -8.10
C ALA A 190 9.76 16.75 -8.33
N LEU A 191 8.75 17.04 -7.50
CA LEU A 191 8.18 18.37 -7.36
C LEU A 191 8.68 18.99 -6.06
N LEU A 192 9.35 20.12 -6.16
CA LEU A 192 9.88 20.85 -5.02
C LEU A 192 8.81 21.79 -4.47
N VAL A 193 8.68 21.83 -3.14
CA VAL A 193 7.66 22.62 -2.46
C VAL A 193 8.29 23.51 -1.39
N GLY A 194 8.29 24.81 -1.65
CA GLY A 194 8.74 25.85 -0.73
C GLY A 194 7.56 26.58 -0.08
N VAL A 195 7.46 26.53 1.25
CA VAL A 195 6.48 27.32 2.02
C VAL A 195 7.22 28.33 2.88
N TYR A 196 7.02 29.61 2.58
CA TYR A 196 7.80 30.68 3.18
C TYR A 196 6.90 31.72 3.82
N SER A 197 7.31 32.23 4.99
CA SER A 197 6.66 33.39 5.59
C SER A 197 6.83 34.61 4.67
N ARG A 198 5.94 35.60 4.82
CA ARG A 198 6.00 36.84 4.02
C ARG A 198 7.27 37.67 4.27
N GLU A 199 8.00 37.38 5.35
CA GLU A 199 9.21 38.08 5.77
C GLU A 199 10.46 37.59 5.03
N ILE A 200 10.41 36.40 4.42
CA ILE A 200 11.51 35.90 3.60
C ILE A 200 11.59 36.72 2.31
N ARG A 201 12.75 37.37 2.12
CA ARG A 201 12.98 38.31 1.01
C ARG A 201 13.18 37.62 -0.34
N ASP A 202 13.80 36.43 -0.34
CA ASP A 202 14.18 35.70 -1.56
C ASP A 202 13.88 34.19 -1.43
N PRO A 203 12.60 33.80 -1.52
CA PRO A 203 12.21 32.39 -1.55
C PRO A 203 12.66 31.66 -2.82
N GLU A 204 12.86 32.39 -3.92
CA GLU A 204 13.32 31.83 -5.19
C GLU A 204 14.76 31.29 -5.08
N SER A 205 15.66 31.99 -4.39
CA SER A 205 17.00 31.47 -4.12
C SER A 205 16.99 30.19 -3.27
N ARG A 206 16.04 30.04 -2.34
CA ARG A 206 15.95 28.85 -1.49
C ARG A 206 15.47 27.62 -2.26
N ILE A 207 14.51 27.79 -3.15
CA ILE A 207 14.04 26.67 -3.97
C ILE A 207 15.11 26.26 -4.99
N LEU A 208 15.86 27.23 -5.53
CA LEU A 208 16.99 26.97 -6.41
C LEU A 208 18.09 26.14 -5.73
N GLU A 209 18.40 26.47 -4.46
CA GLU A 209 19.31 25.68 -3.63
C GLU A 209 18.78 24.25 -3.44
N LEU A 210 17.48 24.09 -3.13
CA LEU A 210 16.86 22.78 -2.97
C LEU A 210 16.93 21.96 -4.25
N ARG A 211 16.73 22.59 -5.42
CA ARG A 211 16.94 21.96 -6.72
C ARG A 211 18.35 21.44 -6.86
N SER A 212 19.37 22.26 -6.57
CA SER A 212 20.76 21.82 -6.66
C SER A 212 21.07 20.65 -5.73
N LEU A 213 20.45 20.60 -4.54
CA LEU A 213 20.55 19.45 -3.63
C LEU A 213 19.90 18.20 -4.23
N ALA A 214 18.68 18.32 -4.76
CA ALA A 214 17.96 17.21 -5.38
C ALA A 214 18.73 16.63 -6.58
N GLU A 215 19.24 17.50 -7.46
CA GLU A 215 20.08 17.12 -8.61
C GLU A 215 21.38 16.43 -8.15
N THR A 216 22.00 16.92 -7.06
CA THR A 216 23.18 16.28 -6.44
C THR A 216 22.88 14.88 -5.91
N ALA A 217 21.64 14.64 -5.46
CA ALA A 217 21.17 13.32 -5.00
C ALA A 217 20.77 12.39 -6.16
N GLY A 218 20.91 12.82 -7.42
CA GLY A 218 20.49 12.07 -8.61
C GLY A 218 18.99 12.12 -8.89
N VAL A 219 18.28 13.10 -8.32
CA VAL A 219 16.84 13.28 -8.51
C VAL A 219 16.56 14.24 -9.66
N GLU A 220 15.80 13.82 -10.66
CA GLU A 220 15.29 14.69 -11.71
C GLU A 220 14.20 15.60 -11.15
N VAL A 221 14.25 16.91 -11.38
CA VAL A 221 13.25 17.86 -10.87
C VAL A 221 12.25 18.23 -11.97
N ALA A 222 11.01 17.75 -11.84
CA ALA A 222 9.92 18.00 -12.78
C ALA A 222 9.28 19.39 -12.61
N GLY A 223 9.36 20.00 -11.42
CA GLY A 223 8.78 21.31 -11.19
C GLY A 223 9.01 21.85 -9.78
N GLU A 224 8.54 23.08 -9.56
CA GLU A 224 8.68 23.81 -8.31
C GLU A 224 7.41 24.56 -7.96
N ILE A 225 7.09 24.62 -6.68
CA ILE A 225 5.97 25.40 -6.15
C ILE A 225 6.45 26.21 -4.96
N ILE A 226 6.26 27.52 -5.06
CA ILE A 226 6.51 28.46 -3.98
C ILE A 226 5.18 28.99 -3.46
N GLN A 227 4.93 28.86 -2.16
CA GLN A 227 3.77 29.45 -1.50
C GLN A 227 4.22 30.39 -0.38
N ARG A 228 3.81 31.66 -0.46
CA ARG A 228 4.05 32.64 0.61
C ARG A 228 2.87 32.66 1.59
N ARG A 229 3.04 32.04 2.77
CA ARG A 229 2.04 31.99 3.85
C ARG A 229 2.67 31.69 5.20
N VAL A 230 1.91 31.92 6.28
CA VAL A 230 2.21 31.27 7.56
C VAL A 230 1.94 29.77 7.41
N PRO A 231 2.90 28.89 7.73
CA PRO A 231 2.74 27.45 7.56
C PRO A 231 1.53 26.91 8.32
N ASP A 232 0.74 26.07 7.66
CA ASP A 232 -0.38 25.38 8.30
C ASP A 232 0.15 24.32 9.29
N PRO A 233 -0.34 24.27 10.54
CA PRO A 233 0.17 23.35 11.55
C PRO A 233 -0.12 21.88 11.21
N LYS A 234 -1.09 21.58 10.35
CA LYS A 234 -1.47 20.21 9.95
C LYS A 234 -0.86 19.78 8.63
N THR A 235 -0.81 20.64 7.61
CA THR A 235 -0.36 20.22 6.26
C THR A 235 0.76 21.07 5.66
N LEU A 236 1.29 22.04 6.41
CA LEU A 236 2.23 23.08 5.94
C LEU A 236 1.65 24.06 4.90
N LEU A 237 0.94 23.56 3.89
CA LEU A 237 0.40 24.27 2.72
C LEU A 237 -1.06 24.74 2.88
N GLY A 238 -1.79 24.15 3.82
CA GLY A 238 -3.26 24.13 3.86
C GLY A 238 -3.85 22.99 3.00
N LYS A 239 -5.02 22.49 3.38
CA LYS A 239 -5.65 21.30 2.75
C LYS A 239 -5.90 21.48 1.24
N GLY A 240 -6.54 22.58 0.85
CA GLY A 240 -6.88 22.82 -0.56
C GLY A 240 -5.65 22.95 -1.47
N LYS A 241 -4.57 23.58 -0.97
CA LYS A 241 -3.34 23.69 -1.76
C LYS A 241 -2.63 22.34 -1.89
N LEU A 242 -2.65 21.53 -0.84
CA LEU A 242 -2.13 20.17 -0.91
C LEU A 242 -2.88 19.35 -1.97
N GLU A 243 -4.21 19.38 -2.00
CA GLU A 243 -5.00 18.69 -3.02
C GLU A 243 -4.65 19.16 -4.46
N GLU A 244 -4.48 20.47 -4.67
CA GLU A 244 -4.04 21.03 -5.96
C GLU A 244 -2.67 20.50 -6.39
N ILE A 245 -1.71 20.46 -5.46
CA ILE A 245 -0.35 19.93 -5.69
C ILE A 245 -0.41 18.46 -6.07
N LEU A 246 -1.21 17.66 -5.36
CA LEU A 246 -1.36 16.23 -5.66
C LEU A 246 -1.95 16.01 -7.06
N ILE A 247 -2.92 16.82 -7.48
CA ILE A 247 -3.46 16.79 -8.84
C ILE A 247 -2.39 17.17 -9.87
N GLN A 248 -1.53 18.13 -9.56
CA GLN A 248 -0.41 18.48 -10.42
C GLN A 248 0.60 17.33 -10.54
N CYS A 249 0.99 16.70 -9.43
CA CYS A 249 1.91 15.56 -9.48
C CYS A 249 1.39 14.42 -10.36
N ILE A 250 0.07 14.18 -10.36
CA ILE A 250 -0.56 13.19 -11.23
C ILE A 250 -0.42 13.57 -12.71
N ARG A 251 -0.59 14.85 -13.05
CA ARG A 251 -0.48 15.35 -14.43
C ARG A 251 0.96 15.32 -14.94
N ASP A 252 1.90 15.66 -14.08
CA ASP A 252 3.31 15.86 -14.44
C ASP A 252 4.15 14.58 -14.26
N ASP A 253 3.51 13.46 -13.92
CA ASP A 253 4.16 12.17 -13.65
C ASP A 253 5.28 12.25 -12.57
N VAL A 254 4.98 13.00 -11.51
CA VAL A 254 5.83 13.17 -10.34
C VAL A 254 5.53 12.07 -9.33
N ASP A 255 6.56 11.44 -8.79
CA ASP A 255 6.46 10.40 -7.76
C ASP A 255 7.08 10.81 -6.41
N LEU A 256 7.80 11.94 -6.38
CA LEU A 256 8.49 12.48 -5.21
C LEU A 256 8.11 13.94 -4.93
N LEU A 257 7.68 14.20 -3.70
CA LEU A 257 7.53 15.54 -3.13
C LEU A 257 8.69 15.84 -2.19
N ILE A 258 9.40 16.94 -2.46
CA ILE A 258 10.51 17.41 -1.62
C ILE A 258 10.11 18.76 -1.02
N PHE A 259 9.99 18.79 0.31
CA PHE A 259 9.69 20.01 1.04
C PHE A 259 10.96 20.74 1.47
N ASP A 260 11.03 22.05 1.22
CA ASP A 260 12.18 22.87 1.63
C ASP A 260 12.29 23.02 3.16
N GLY A 261 11.15 23.04 3.85
CA GLY A 261 11.07 23.14 5.30
C GLY A 261 10.95 21.77 5.96
N GLU A 262 11.50 21.65 7.17
CA GLU A 262 11.34 20.44 7.98
C GLU A 262 9.86 20.15 8.28
N LEU A 263 9.46 18.90 8.08
CA LEU A 263 8.12 18.46 8.37
C LEU A 263 8.04 17.94 9.81
N ARG A 264 7.11 18.48 10.60
CA ARG A 264 6.81 17.90 11.91
C ARG A 264 6.21 16.50 11.72
N PRO A 265 6.40 15.56 12.66
CA PRO A 265 5.84 14.20 12.55
C PRO A 265 4.33 14.17 12.30
N SER A 266 3.58 15.13 12.87
CA SER A 266 2.14 15.28 12.61
C SER A 266 1.83 15.73 11.19
N GLN A 267 2.61 16.64 10.63
CA GLN A 267 2.45 17.12 9.25
C GLN A 267 2.81 16.02 8.25
N TRP A 268 3.95 15.37 8.48
CA TRP A 268 4.40 14.24 7.66
C TRP A 268 3.33 13.15 7.60
N ARG A 269 2.78 12.72 8.74
CA ARG A 269 1.68 11.73 8.78
C ARG A 269 0.45 12.18 8.00
N VAL A 270 0.02 13.43 8.16
CA VAL A 270 -1.18 13.94 7.48
C VAL A 270 -0.95 13.96 5.96
N ILE A 271 0.21 14.45 5.50
CA ILE A 271 0.55 14.51 4.08
C ILE A 271 0.66 13.09 3.51
N THR A 272 1.42 12.20 4.13
CA THR A 272 1.59 10.81 3.68
C THR A 272 0.29 10.00 3.74
N ASN A 273 -0.66 10.32 4.62
CA ASN A 273 -1.99 9.70 4.62
C ASN A 273 -2.90 10.25 3.51
N SER A 274 -2.57 11.39 2.92
CA SER A 274 -3.35 12.04 1.86
C SER A 274 -2.81 11.76 0.45
N THR A 275 -1.64 11.13 0.33
CA THR A 275 -1.01 10.81 -0.95
C THR A 275 -0.14 9.58 -0.89
N ASP A 276 -0.08 8.85 -2.01
CA ASP A 276 0.82 7.71 -2.17
C ASP A 276 2.21 8.13 -2.72
N LEU A 277 2.47 9.43 -2.90
CA LEU A 277 3.78 9.95 -3.31
C LEU A 277 4.84 9.74 -2.21
N LYS A 278 6.12 9.61 -2.60
CA LYS A 278 7.21 9.71 -1.62
C LYS A 278 7.28 11.16 -1.13
N VAL A 279 7.35 11.36 0.18
CA VAL A 279 7.39 12.68 0.81
C VAL A 279 8.63 12.74 1.69
N ILE A 280 9.56 13.61 1.32
CA ILE A 280 10.76 13.90 2.10
C ILE A 280 10.85 15.40 2.36
N ASP A 281 11.60 15.76 3.39
CA ASP A 281 12.00 17.14 3.63
C ASP A 281 13.49 17.37 3.33
N ARG A 282 13.92 18.63 3.45
CA ARG A 282 15.31 19.05 3.23
C ARG A 282 16.30 18.25 4.09
N SER A 283 15.96 17.97 5.35
CA SER A 283 16.86 17.26 6.27
C SER A 283 17.06 15.80 5.82
N MET A 284 15.99 15.11 5.42
CA MET A 284 16.09 13.77 4.82
C MET A 284 16.93 13.77 3.52
N LEU A 285 16.69 14.74 2.62
CA LEU A 285 17.43 14.85 1.37
C LEU A 285 18.95 15.01 1.60
N ILE A 286 19.32 15.84 2.57
CA ILE A 286 20.74 16.06 2.93
C ILE A 286 21.37 14.77 3.48
N LEU A 287 20.64 14.03 4.32
CA LEU A 287 21.12 12.74 4.84
C LEU A 287 21.32 11.71 3.72
N ASP A 288 20.41 11.66 2.75
CA ASP A 288 20.52 10.77 1.58
C ASP A 288 21.78 11.08 0.76
N ILE A 289 22.08 12.36 0.52
CA ILE A 289 23.30 12.80 -0.17
C ILE A 289 24.56 12.35 0.59
N PHE A 290 24.58 12.49 1.91
CA PHE A 290 25.72 12.04 2.71
C PHE A 290 25.89 10.52 2.69
N ALA A 291 24.78 9.76 2.77
CA ALA A 291 24.81 8.31 2.69
C ALA A 291 25.35 7.82 1.33
N GLN A 292 24.93 8.44 0.22
CA GLN A 292 25.46 8.14 -1.12
C GLN A 292 26.97 8.39 -1.22
N ARG A 293 27.47 9.49 -0.63
CA ARG A 293 28.91 9.82 -0.63
C ARG A 293 29.73 8.87 0.23
N ALA A 294 29.21 8.45 1.39
CA ALA A 294 29.88 7.50 2.27
C ALA A 294 30.11 6.14 1.57
N GLN A 295 29.10 5.62 0.86
CA GLN A 295 29.22 4.38 0.09
C GLN A 295 30.23 4.48 -1.07
N SER A 296 30.40 5.66 -1.67
CA SER A 296 31.38 5.87 -2.74
C SER A 296 32.85 5.91 -2.25
N ASN A 297 33.07 6.20 -0.96
CA ASN A 297 34.40 6.33 -0.37
C ASN A 297 34.90 5.03 0.29
N GLU A 298 34.00 4.18 0.81
CA GLU A 298 34.39 2.85 1.35
C GLU A 298 34.60 1.79 0.25
N GLY A 299 34.06 2.00 -0.95
CA GLY A 299 34.25 1.12 -2.11
C GLY A 299 35.50 1.41 -2.95
N ARG A 300 36.45 2.21 -2.44
CA ARG A 300 37.65 2.66 -3.17
C ARG A 300 38.94 2.28 -2.46
#